data_AF-A0A8E2W7S9-F1
#
_entry.id   AF-A0A8E2W7S9-F1
#
_cell.length_a   1.000
_cell.length_b   1.000
_cell.length_c   1.000
_cell.angle_alpha   90.00
_cell.angle_beta   90.00
_cell.angle_gamma   90.00
#
_symmetry.space_group_name_H-M   'P 1'
#
loop_
_entity.id
_entity.type
_entity.pdbx_description
1 polymer ?
#
loop_
_entity_poly.entity_id
_entity_poly.type
_entity_poly.pdbx_seq_one_letter_code
_entity_poly.pdbx_strand_id
1 'polypeptide(L)'
;MRSVPATFNYPQQTKLAVAAARDLVGDASVNDNIREEVGAEDFSYMLQERPGAYIFIGNGPSADFHHPKFDFNDEALPYGIGWWVKLVETLLPYKPTTQQ
;
A
#
# COMPACT_ATOMS: atom_id res chain seq x y z
N MET A 1 -22.92 17.81 -2.16
CA MET A 1 -21.71 17.03 -1.82
C MET A 1 -20.84 16.95 -3.06
N ARG A 2 -19.53 17.27 -2.97
CA ARG A 2 -18.60 16.91 -4.03
C ARG A 2 -18.32 15.41 -3.89
N SER A 3 -18.48 14.66 -4.97
CA SER A 3 -18.08 13.25 -5.00
C SER A 3 -16.56 13.20 -5.00
N VAL A 4 -15.98 12.41 -4.10
CA VAL A 4 -14.59 11.97 -4.24
C VAL A 4 -14.54 11.03 -5.45
N PRO A 5 -13.54 11.15 -6.35
CA PRO A 5 -13.36 10.21 -7.46
C PRO A 5 -13.12 8.79 -6.95
N ALA A 6 -13.27 7.80 -7.83
CA ALA A 6 -12.87 6.44 -7.50
C ALA A 6 -11.34 6.36 -7.31
N THR A 7 -10.91 5.75 -6.21
CA THR A 7 -9.49 5.43 -5.98
C THR A 7 -9.09 4.28 -6.91
N PHE A 8 -8.50 4.62 -8.04
CA PHE A 8 -8.12 3.66 -9.08
C PHE A 8 -6.61 3.42 -9.10
N ASN A 9 -6.19 2.22 -8.75
CA ASN A 9 -4.79 1.82 -8.80
C ASN A 9 -4.33 1.53 -10.24
N TYR A 10 -3.18 2.08 -10.62
CA TYR A 10 -2.62 1.86 -11.95
C TYR A 10 -1.95 0.49 -12.03
N PRO A 11 -2.24 -0.36 -13.04
CA PRO A 11 -1.81 -1.76 -13.04
C PRO A 11 -0.30 -1.99 -12.88
N GLN A 12 0.54 -1.13 -13.44
CA GLN A 12 1.99 -1.27 -13.32
C GLN A 12 2.47 -0.96 -11.90
N GLN A 13 1.95 0.10 -11.28
CA GLN A 13 2.31 0.52 -9.93
C GLN A 13 1.78 -0.49 -8.91
N THR A 14 0.58 -1.05 -9.12
CA THR A 14 0.06 -2.15 -8.30
C THR A 14 1.00 -3.35 -8.35
N LYS A 15 1.50 -3.75 -9.53
CA LYS A 15 2.44 -4.87 -9.64
C LYS A 15 3.74 -4.64 -8.86
N LEU A 16 4.26 -3.43 -8.88
CA LEU A 16 5.47 -3.06 -8.14
C LEU A 16 5.22 -3.05 -6.62
N ALA A 17 4.10 -2.49 -6.19
CA ALA A 17 3.65 -2.50 -4.79
C ALA A 17 3.49 -3.94 -4.25
N VAL A 18 2.84 -4.81 -5.03
CA VAL A 18 2.65 -6.23 -4.71
C VAL A 18 3.98 -6.98 -4.69
N ALA A 19 4.88 -6.72 -5.63
CA ALA A 19 6.21 -7.34 -5.64
C ALA A 19 7.02 -6.97 -4.38
N ALA A 20 7.01 -5.70 -3.96
CA ALA A 20 7.66 -5.26 -2.73
C ALA A 20 7.05 -5.93 -1.48
N ALA A 21 5.72 -6.09 -1.44
CA ALA A 21 5.06 -6.81 -0.36
C ALA A 21 5.45 -8.29 -0.33
N ARG A 22 5.45 -8.97 -1.48
CA ARG A 22 5.82 -10.39 -1.60
C ARG A 22 7.28 -10.63 -1.22
N ASP A 23 8.20 -9.73 -1.57
CA ASP A 23 9.60 -9.81 -1.15
C ASP A 23 9.76 -9.67 0.38
N LEU A 24 8.89 -8.88 1.02
CA LEU A 24 8.93 -8.68 2.47
C LEU A 24 8.33 -9.84 3.27
N VAL A 25 7.11 -10.28 2.90
CA VAL A 25 6.31 -11.20 3.73
C VAL A 25 6.06 -12.57 3.08
N GLY A 26 6.52 -12.78 1.84
CA GLY A 26 6.26 -13.99 1.06
C GLY A 26 4.89 -14.01 0.39
N ASP A 27 4.74 -14.86 -0.62
CA ASP A 27 3.54 -14.93 -1.46
C ASP A 27 2.26 -15.27 -0.69
N ALA A 28 2.36 -16.16 0.30
CA ALA A 28 1.21 -16.63 1.07
C ALA A 28 0.56 -15.53 1.93
N SER A 29 1.29 -14.43 2.20
CA SER A 29 0.85 -13.33 3.04
C SER A 29 0.35 -12.12 2.24
N VAL A 30 0.25 -12.24 0.91
CA VAL A 30 -0.21 -11.15 0.03
C VAL A 30 -1.43 -11.60 -0.77
N ASN A 31 -2.53 -10.86 -0.65
CA ASN A 31 -3.69 -11.00 -1.53
C ASN A 31 -3.76 -9.80 -2.48
N ASP A 32 -3.43 -10.00 -3.75
CA ASP A 32 -3.51 -8.99 -4.82
C ASP A 32 -4.82 -9.05 -5.61
N ASN A 33 -5.77 -9.87 -5.17
CA ASN A 33 -7.11 -10.03 -5.74
C ASN A 33 -8.19 -9.77 -4.67
N ILE A 34 -8.06 -8.65 -3.96
CA ILE A 34 -9.09 -8.17 -3.05
C ILE A 34 -10.32 -7.69 -3.83
N ARG A 35 -11.48 -7.74 -3.19
CA ARG A 35 -12.69 -7.11 -3.73
C ARG A 35 -12.57 -5.60 -3.66
N GLU A 36 -13.33 -4.91 -4.49
CA GLU A 36 -13.45 -3.47 -4.39
C GLU A 36 -14.09 -3.08 -3.06
N GLU A 37 -13.47 -2.13 -2.36
CA GLU A 37 -14.00 -1.59 -1.11
C GLU A 37 -14.95 -0.42 -1.38
N VAL A 38 -16.06 -0.39 -0.65
CA VAL A 38 -17.06 0.68 -0.76
C VAL A 38 -16.72 1.76 0.27
N GLY A 39 -15.88 2.72 -0.13
CA GLY A 39 -15.46 3.86 0.68
C GLY A 39 -15.04 5.06 -0.18
N ALA A 40 -15.05 6.25 0.41
CA ALA A 40 -14.54 7.47 -0.23
C ALA A 40 -13.14 7.76 0.33
N GLU A 41 -12.15 7.83 -0.56
CA GLU A 41 -10.73 8.00 -0.20
C GLU A 41 -10.11 9.11 -1.05
N ASP A 42 -9.57 10.14 -0.40
CA ASP A 42 -9.08 11.35 -1.08
C ASP A 42 -7.72 11.14 -1.76
N PHE A 43 -7.03 10.03 -1.47
CA PHE A 43 -5.87 9.57 -2.24
C PHE A 43 -6.20 9.38 -3.74
N SER A 44 -7.47 9.21 -4.08
CA SER A 44 -7.95 9.25 -5.47
C SER A 44 -7.50 10.49 -6.24
N TYR A 45 -7.44 11.67 -5.60
CA TYR A 45 -6.94 12.89 -6.23
C TYR A 45 -5.45 12.81 -6.56
N MET A 46 -4.64 12.17 -5.70
CA MET A 46 -3.22 11.92 -6.01
C MET A 46 -3.06 10.98 -7.21
N LEU A 47 -3.91 9.95 -7.28
CA LEU A 47 -3.90 8.98 -8.37
C LEU A 47 -4.37 9.58 -9.71
N GLN A 48 -5.22 10.62 -9.69
CA GLN A 48 -5.58 11.35 -10.92
C GLN A 48 -4.39 12.10 -11.54
N GLU A 49 -3.46 12.57 -10.70
CA GLU A 49 -2.32 13.36 -11.15
C GLU A 49 -1.11 12.49 -11.52
N ARG A 50 -0.92 11.34 -10.83
CA ARG A 50 0.23 10.47 -11.04
C ARG A 50 -0.16 8.99 -10.97
N PRO A 51 0.34 8.15 -11.90
CA PRO A 51 0.23 6.72 -11.77
C PRO A 51 0.78 6.25 -10.42
N GLY A 52 -0.05 5.58 -9.63
CA GLY A 52 0.27 5.15 -8.29
C GLY A 52 -0.53 3.93 -7.86
N ALA A 53 -0.28 3.49 -6.64
CA ALA A 53 -1.01 2.40 -5.99
C ALA A 53 -1.28 2.75 -4.53
N TYR A 54 -2.49 2.45 -4.10
CA TYR A 54 -2.99 2.49 -2.74
C TYR A 54 -3.24 1.05 -2.29
N ILE A 55 -2.63 0.62 -1.19
CA ILE A 55 -2.73 -0.76 -0.71
C ILE A 55 -3.21 -0.79 0.74
N PHE A 56 -3.76 -1.93 1.15
CA PHE A 56 -4.12 -2.17 2.54
C PHE A 56 -3.05 -3.01 3.24
N ILE A 57 -2.94 -2.79 4.55
CA ILE A 57 -2.18 -3.64 5.47
C ILE A 57 -3.15 -4.33 6.42
N GLY A 58 -2.90 -5.61 6.71
CA GLY A 58 -3.70 -6.34 7.69
C GLY A 58 -3.49 -5.80 9.10
N ASN A 59 -4.57 -5.55 9.83
CA ASN A 59 -4.56 -5.08 11.22
C ASN A 59 -4.79 -6.22 12.24
N GLY A 60 -4.83 -7.47 11.81
CA GLY A 60 -5.17 -8.61 12.68
C GLY A 60 -6.62 -8.55 13.21
N PRO A 61 -6.95 -9.32 14.26
CA PRO A 61 -8.30 -9.39 14.81
C PRO A 61 -8.69 -8.09 15.55
N SER A 62 -9.53 -7.26 14.94
CA SER A 62 -10.11 -6.04 15.51
C SER A 62 -11.52 -5.82 14.96
N ALA A 63 -12.29 -4.90 15.55
CA ALA A 63 -13.45 -4.32 14.88
C ALA A 63 -13.02 -3.52 13.63
N ASP A 64 -13.98 -3.28 12.72
CA ASP A 64 -13.74 -2.52 11.48
C ASP A 64 -13.39 -1.05 11.73
N PHE A 65 -12.79 -0.42 10.72
CA PHE A 65 -12.51 1.00 10.71
C PHE A 65 -13.78 1.81 11.01
N HIS A 66 -13.65 2.90 11.77
CA HIS A 66 -14.74 3.72 12.33
C HIS A 66 -15.55 3.12 13.49
N HIS A 67 -15.35 1.86 13.87
CA HIS A 67 -16.00 1.31 15.06
C HIS A 67 -15.31 1.83 16.35
N PRO A 68 -16.03 2.22 17.43
CA PRO A 68 -15.44 2.67 18.70
C PRO A 68 -14.58 1.64 19.45
N LYS A 69 -14.58 0.40 18.97
CA LYS A 69 -13.79 -0.72 19.49
C LYS A 69 -12.69 -1.15 18.53
N PHE A 70 -12.45 -0.35 17.48
CA PHE A 70 -11.29 -0.52 16.63
C PHE A 70 -10.04 -0.42 17.50
N ASP A 71 -9.16 -1.39 17.38
CA ASP A 71 -7.88 -1.45 18.07
C ASP A 71 -6.78 -1.61 17.01
N PHE A 72 -5.82 -0.70 17.02
CA PHE A 72 -4.73 -0.76 16.05
C PHE A 72 -3.72 -1.80 16.51
N ASN A 73 -3.36 -2.73 15.63
CA ASN A 73 -2.35 -3.71 15.95
C ASN A 73 -0.95 -3.13 15.77
N ASP A 74 -0.29 -2.75 16.85
CA ASP A 74 1.08 -2.23 16.83
C ASP A 74 2.09 -3.20 16.21
N GLU A 75 1.82 -4.52 16.23
CA GLU A 75 2.65 -5.52 15.56
C GLU A 75 2.62 -5.38 14.02
N ALA A 76 1.67 -4.63 13.46
CA ALA A 76 1.59 -4.33 12.03
C ALA A 76 2.62 -3.27 11.59
N LEU A 77 3.10 -2.41 12.51
CA LEU A 77 4.03 -1.32 12.22
C LEU A 77 5.30 -1.75 11.46
N PRO A 78 6.05 -2.79 11.89
CA PRO A 78 7.25 -3.21 11.17
C PRO A 78 6.97 -3.63 9.72
N TYR A 79 5.79 -4.18 9.42
CA TYR A 79 5.42 -4.56 8.05
C TYR A 79 5.11 -3.34 7.19
N GLY A 80 4.40 -2.34 7.74
CA GLY A 80 4.13 -1.09 7.04
C GLY A 80 5.41 -0.31 6.71
N ILE A 81 6.32 -0.21 7.69
CA ILE A 81 7.64 0.40 7.52
C ILE A 81 8.47 -0.39 6.50
N GLY A 82 8.56 -1.72 6.69
CA GLY A 82 9.32 -2.61 5.83
C GLY A 82 8.85 -2.56 4.38
N TRP A 83 7.54 -2.43 4.14
CA TRP A 83 6.99 -2.34 2.79
C TRP A 83 7.48 -1.08 2.06
N TRP A 84 7.44 0.08 2.73
CA TRP A 84 7.98 1.32 2.16
C TRP A 84 9.48 1.23 1.89
N VAL A 85 10.25 0.66 2.82
CA VAL A 85 11.70 0.46 2.63
C VAL A 85 11.95 -0.41 1.40
N LYS A 86 11.30 -1.58 1.31
CA LYS A 86 11.44 -2.51 0.18
C LYS A 86 11.02 -1.89 -1.15
N LEU A 87 9.93 -1.13 -1.15
CA LEU A 87 9.47 -0.42 -2.34
C LEU A 87 10.52 0.58 -2.83
N VAL A 88 11.08 1.40 -1.94
CA VAL A 88 12.11 2.39 -2.28
C VAL A 88 13.40 1.71 -2.74
N GLU A 89 13.88 0.69 -2.03
CA GLU A 89 15.08 -0.07 -2.42
C GLU A 89 14.95 -0.70 -3.80
N THR A 90 13.75 -1.22 -4.13
CA THR A 90 13.45 -1.86 -5.41
C THR A 90 13.39 -0.84 -6.55
N LEU A 91 12.76 0.31 -6.34
CA LEU A 91 12.49 1.29 -7.40
C LEU A 91 13.60 2.33 -7.56
N LEU A 92 14.32 2.64 -6.49
CA LEU A 92 15.36 3.66 -6.42
C LEU A 92 16.64 3.08 -5.82
N PRO A 93 17.24 2.05 -6.44
CA PRO A 93 18.44 1.43 -5.91
C PRO A 93 19.58 2.45 -5.84
N TYR A 94 20.27 2.47 -4.71
CA TYR A 94 21.44 3.32 -4.54
C TYR A 94 22.49 2.99 -5.62
N LYS A 95 22.88 4.00 -6.38
CA LYS A 95 23.98 3.92 -7.33
C LYS A 95 25.15 4.69 -6.74
N PRO A 96 26.22 4.03 -6.25
CA PRO A 96 27.39 4.75 -5.78
C PRO A 96 27.95 5.61 -6.91
N THR A 97 28.21 6.88 -6.62
CA THR A 97 28.86 7.78 -7.57
C THR A 97 30.29 7.28 -7.78
N THR A 98 30.59 6.78 -8.98
CA THR A 98 31.97 6.49 -9.37
C THR A 98 32.72 7.83 -9.39
N GLN A 99 33.62 8.06 -8.45
CA GLN A 99 34.57 9.16 -8.58
C GLN A 99 35.51 8.81 -9.74
N GLN A 100 35.60 9.72 -10.72
CA GLN A 100 36.63 9.72 -11.77
C GLN A 100 37.95 10.18 -11.18
#